data_AF-A0A060BS94-F1
#
_entry.id   AF-A0A060BS94-F1
#
_cell.length_a   1.000
_cell.length_b   1.000
_cell.length_c   1.000
_cell.angle_alpha   90.00
_cell.angle_beta   90.00
_cell.angle_gamma   90.00
#
_symmetry.space_group_name_H-M   'P 1'
#
loop_
_entity.id
_entity.type
_entity.pdbx_description
1 polymer ?
#
loop_
_entity_poly.entity_id
_entity_poly.type
_entity_poly.pdbx_seq_one_letter_code
_entity_poly.pdbx_strand_id
1 'polypeptide(L)'
;MGITTLTRDDYGLGVALGAGEIPLIEATGAFAVLANGGVRQPPVTIRRITDSAGNVICEQGTDTPCQTPEGSGQQVVSAVDAFLISDILSDNDARSVAFGANSVLN
;
A
#
# COMPACT_ATOMS: atom_id res chain seq x y z
N MET A 1 -3.02 6.73 5.05
CA MET A 1 -2.30 5.57 4.48
C MET A 1 -3.18 4.36 4.17
N GLY A 2 -4.38 4.23 4.76
CA GLY A 2 -5.26 3.08 4.51
C GLY A 2 -5.24 2.01 5.59
N ILE A 3 -4.69 2.32 6.76
CA ILE A 3 -4.82 1.51 7.97
C ILE A 3 -6.15 1.84 8.61
N THR A 4 -7.03 0.86 8.77
CA THR A 4 -8.39 1.04 9.32
C THR A 4 -8.65 0.14 10.52
N THR A 5 -7.78 -0.83 10.80
CA THR A 5 -7.96 -1.78 11.92
C THR A 5 -7.41 -1.29 13.26
N LEU A 6 -6.67 -0.18 13.29
CA LEU A 6 -6.22 0.44 14.55
C LEU A 6 -7.35 1.22 15.23
N THR A 7 -8.27 0.52 15.89
CA THR A 7 -9.52 1.10 16.43
C THR A 7 -9.66 1.12 17.95
N ARG A 8 -8.73 0.53 18.69
CA ARG A 8 -8.74 0.52 20.16
C ARG A 8 -8.20 1.83 20.72
N ASP A 9 -8.69 2.23 21.90
CA ASP A 9 -8.27 3.47 22.56
C ASP A 9 -7.02 3.29 23.45
N ASP A 10 -6.55 2.05 23.64
CA ASP A 10 -5.52 1.67 24.61
C ASP A 10 -4.15 1.34 23.99
N TYR A 11 -3.90 1.67 22.72
CA TYR A 11 -2.60 1.41 22.07
C TYR A 11 -1.40 2.09 22.76
N GLY A 12 -1.64 3.22 23.43
CA GLY A 12 -0.61 3.99 24.14
C GLY A 12 0.57 4.42 23.23
N LEU A 13 1.71 4.74 23.84
CA LEU A 13 2.91 5.17 23.11
C LEU A 13 3.61 4.03 22.34
N GLY A 14 3.32 2.78 22.69
CA GLY A 14 3.93 1.60 22.07
C GLY A 14 3.62 1.45 20.57
N VAL A 15 2.56 2.10 20.08
CA VAL A 15 2.23 2.12 18.65
C VAL A 15 3.36 2.71 17.79
N ALA A 16 4.13 3.65 18.33
CA ALA A 16 5.31 4.22 17.65
C ALA A 16 6.42 3.18 17.41
N LEU A 17 6.44 2.08 18.19
CA LEU A 17 7.35 0.96 18.05
C LEU A 17 6.71 -0.25 17.32
N GLY A 18 5.50 -0.08 16.76
CA GLY A 18 4.81 -1.15 16.03
C GLY A 18 3.97 -2.10 16.89
N ALA A 19 3.55 -1.71 18.10
CA ALA A 19 2.69 -2.54 18.95
C ALA A 19 1.22 -2.66 18.46
N GLY A 20 0.85 -1.96 17.38
CA GLY A 20 -0.46 -2.05 16.76
C GLY A 20 -0.49 -3.09 15.65
N GLU A 21 -1.24 -4.17 15.85
CA GLU A 21 -1.41 -5.22 14.85
C GLU A 21 -2.32 -4.75 13.70
N ILE A 22 -1.90 -5.01 12.45
CA ILE A 22 -2.67 -4.69 11.25
C ILE A 22 -2.58 -5.85 10.24
N PRO A 23 -3.59 -6.03 9.38
CA PRO A 23 -3.52 -6.98 8.27
C PRO A 23 -2.36 -6.65 7.32
N LEU A 24 -1.74 -7.69 6.75
CA LEU A 24 -0.64 -7.53 5.79
C LEU A 24 -1.05 -6.64 4.60
N ILE A 25 -2.29 -6.77 4.12
CA ILE A 25 -2.79 -5.97 2.99
C ILE A 25 -2.80 -4.46 3.28
N GLU A 26 -3.06 -4.07 4.53
CA GLU A 26 -3.02 -2.67 4.96
C GLU A 26 -1.58 -2.18 5.11
N ALA A 27 -0.70 -3.03 5.67
CA ALA A 27 0.73 -2.73 5.77
C ALA A 27 1.35 -2.52 4.38
N THR A 28 1.14 -3.45 3.45
CA THR A 28 1.65 -3.32 2.07
C THR A 28 1.01 -2.14 1.35
N GLY A 29 -0.26 -1.87 1.60
CA GLY A 29 -0.95 -0.69 1.05
C GLY A 29 -0.33 0.63 1.54
N ALA A 30 0.05 0.70 2.82
CA ALA A 30 0.71 1.87 3.37
C ALA A 30 2.10 2.10 2.74
N PHE A 31 2.90 1.06 2.54
CA PHE A 31 4.19 1.19 1.83
C PHE A 31 4.01 1.53 0.35
N ALA A 32 2.99 0.99 -0.31
CA ALA A 32 2.67 1.33 -1.70
C ALA A 32 2.37 2.82 -1.87
N VAL A 33 1.80 3.49 -0.87
CA VAL A 33 1.58 4.95 -0.89
C VAL A 33 2.91 5.70 -1.02
N LEU A 34 3.95 5.28 -0.29
CA LEU A 34 5.28 5.92 -0.36
C LEU A 34 5.89 5.71 -1.74
N ALA A 35 5.88 4.46 -2.23
CA ALA A 35 6.37 4.11 -3.56
C ALA A 35 5.64 4.87 -4.68
N ASN A 36 4.38 5.25 -4.45
CA ASN A 36 3.53 5.96 -5.40
C ASN A 36 3.45 7.47 -5.13
N GLY A 37 4.51 8.06 -4.58
CA GLY A 37 4.63 9.51 -4.40
C GLY A 37 3.59 10.12 -3.45
N GLY A 38 3.10 9.35 -2.48
CA GLY A 38 2.10 9.78 -1.50
C GLY A 38 0.65 9.52 -1.92
N VAL A 39 0.41 8.87 -3.07
CA VAL A 39 -0.93 8.55 -3.58
C VAL A 39 -1.37 7.16 -3.12
N ARG A 40 -2.42 7.09 -2.31
CA ARG A 40 -3.10 5.83 -1.95
C ARG A 40 -3.96 5.35 -3.10
N GLN A 41 -3.65 4.15 -3.59
CA GLN A 41 -4.53 3.37 -4.45
C GLN A 41 -5.11 2.21 -3.63
N PRO A 42 -6.45 2.05 -3.55
CA PRO A 42 -7.02 0.89 -2.88
C PRO A 42 -6.68 -0.39 -3.67
N PRO A 43 -6.46 -1.52 -2.98
CA PRO A 43 -6.11 -2.78 -3.64
C PRO A 43 -7.28 -3.32 -4.46
N VAL A 44 -6.96 -3.88 -5.63
CA VAL A 44 -7.91 -4.54 -6.53
C VAL A 44 -7.54 -6.02 -6.62
N THR A 45 -8.50 -6.90 -6.36
CA THR A 45 -8.29 -8.36 -6.30
C THR A 45 -8.87 -9.10 -7.50
N ILE A 46 -9.86 -8.52 -8.17
CA ILE A 46 -10.54 -9.10 -9.33
C ILE A 46 -10.32 -8.18 -10.53
N ARG A 47 -9.50 -8.65 -11.47
CA ARG A 47 -9.20 -7.91 -12.71
C ARG A 47 -10.28 -8.09 -13.77
N ARG A 48 -10.79 -9.31 -13.94
CA ARG A 48 -11.74 -9.66 -15.01
C ARG A 48 -12.52 -10.91 -14.63
N ILE A 49 -13.82 -10.92 -14.94
CA ILE A 49 -14.69 -12.10 -14.80
C ILE A 49 -15.25 -12.44 -16.18
N THR A 50 -15.19 -13.72 -16.54
CA THR A 50 -15.81 -14.27 -17.75
C THR A 50 -16.77 -15.39 -17.41
N ASP A 51 -17.82 -15.55 -18.22
CA ASP A 51 -18.69 -16.73 -18.15
C ASP A 51 -18.03 -17.96 -18.80
N SER A 52 -18.73 -19.10 -18.78
CA SER A 52 -18.27 -20.35 -19.38
C SER A 52 -18.21 -20.34 -20.91
N ALA A 53 -18.90 -19.40 -21.56
CA ALA A 53 -18.86 -19.19 -23.01
C ALA A 53 -17.75 -18.20 -23.44
N GLY A 54 -17.05 -17.59 -22.47
CA GLY A 54 -15.98 -16.62 -22.70
C GLY A 54 -16.42 -15.17 -22.78
N ASN A 55 -17.69 -14.86 -22.52
CA ASN A 55 -18.18 -13.48 -22.49
C ASN A 55 -17.67 -12.76 -21.24
N VAL A 56 -17.28 -11.50 -21.40
CA VAL A 56 -16.78 -10.65 -20.31
C VAL A 56 -17.96 -10.11 -19.52
N ILE A 57 -18.02 -10.45 -18.23
CA ILE A 57 -19.02 -9.91 -17.32
C ILE A 57 -18.56 -8.56 -16.77
N CYS A 58 -17.26 -8.46 -16.44
CA CYS A 58 -16.65 -7.23 -15.97
C CYS A 58 -15.14 -7.25 -16.22
N GLU A 59 -14.54 -6.07 -16.30
CA GLU A 59 -13.10 -5.88 -16.41
C GLU A 59 -12.67 -4.53 -15.81
N GLN A 60 -11.61 -4.56 -15.01
CA GLN A 60 -11.04 -3.37 -14.38
C GLN A 60 -10.52 -2.38 -15.43
N GLY A 61 -10.81 -1.09 -15.22
CA GLY A 61 -10.45 -0.02 -16.17
C GLY A 61 -11.39 0.10 -17.37
N THR A 62 -12.52 -0.60 -17.37
CA THR A 62 -13.61 -0.43 -18.35
C THR A 62 -14.82 0.23 -17.71
N ASP A 63 -15.86 0.50 -18.52
CA ASP A 63 -17.14 1.05 -18.04
C ASP A 63 -17.88 0.10 -17.07
N THR A 64 -17.49 -1.18 -17.02
CA THR A 64 -18.06 -2.18 -16.10
C THR A 64 -16.93 -2.83 -15.27
N PRO A 65 -16.40 -2.15 -14.24
CA PRO A 65 -15.34 -2.68 -13.41
C PRO A 65 -15.85 -3.79 -12.48
N CYS A 66 -15.03 -4.80 -12.23
CA CYS A 66 -15.38 -5.90 -11.33
C CYS A 66 -15.46 -5.49 -9.85
N GLN A 67 -14.74 -4.44 -9.49
CA GLN A 67 -14.75 -3.82 -8.16
C GLN A 67 -14.62 -2.33 -8.39
N THR A 68 -15.50 -1.53 -7.80
CA THR A 68 -15.37 -0.07 -7.81
C THR A 68 -14.43 0.32 -6.66
N PRO A 69 -13.22 0.81 -6.97
CA PRO A 69 -12.35 1.37 -5.94
C PRO A 69 -13.06 2.51 -5.19
N GLU A 70 -12.76 2.72 -3.91
CA GLU A 70 -13.30 3.85 -3.10
C GLU A 70 -12.93 5.27 -3.62
N GLY A 71 -12.39 5.37 -4.85
CA GLY A 71 -12.00 6.60 -5.51
C GLY A 71 -10.88 6.35 -6.53
N SER A 72 -10.70 7.28 -7.45
CA SER A 72 -9.44 7.40 -8.20
C SER A 72 -8.39 7.95 -7.24
N GLY A 73 -7.31 7.20 -6.98
CA GLY A 73 -6.14 7.56 -6.17
C GLY A 73 -6.18 8.84 -5.32
N GLN A 74 -6.08 8.72 -4.00
CA GLN A 74 -6.08 9.86 -3.09
C GLN A 74 -4.67 10.25 -2.67
N GLN A 75 -4.28 11.52 -2.83
CA GLN A 75 -3.06 12.05 -2.20
C GLN A 75 -3.26 12.11 -0.68
N VAL A 76 -2.54 11.26 0.07
CA VAL A 76 -2.68 11.16 1.54
C VAL A 76 -1.41 11.53 2.30
N VAL A 77 -0.27 11.60 1.61
CA VAL A 77 1.02 12.13 2.08
C VAL A 77 1.50 13.10 1.00
N SER A 78 2.21 14.18 1.34
CA SER A 78 2.71 15.07 0.29
C SER A 78 3.76 14.36 -0.57
N ALA A 79 3.89 14.74 -1.85
CA ALA A 79 4.88 14.12 -2.73
C ALA A 79 6.32 14.32 -2.23
N VAL A 80 6.61 15.47 -1.59
CA VAL A 80 7.92 15.77 -1.01
C VAL A 80 8.21 14.87 0.19
N ASP A 81 7.25 14.70 1.11
CA ASP A 81 7.44 13.84 2.29
C ASP A 81 7.57 12.37 1.89
N ALA A 82 6.76 11.92 0.92
CA ALA A 82 6.84 10.56 0.39
C ALA A 82 8.20 10.29 -0.27
N PHE A 83 8.75 11.27 -1.00
CA PHE A 83 10.08 11.19 -1.60
C PHE A 83 11.17 11.11 -0.53
N LEU A 84 11.17 12.00 0.47
CA LEU A 84 12.17 12.02 1.54
C LEU A 84 12.18 10.72 2.35
N ILE A 85 11.00 10.17 2.67
CA ILE A 85 10.91 8.89 3.37
C ILE A 85 11.42 7.76 2.47
N SER A 86 11.06 7.73 1.19
CA SER A 86 11.53 6.70 0.27
C SER A 86 13.05 6.75 0.06
N ASP A 87 13.64 7.94 0.02
CA ASP A 87 15.09 8.16 -0.05
C ASP A 87 15.78 7.56 1.19
N ILE A 88 15.31 7.90 2.40
CA ILE A 88 15.78 7.32 3.66
C ILE A 88 15.68 5.78 3.65
N LEU A 89 14.55 5.24 3.15
CA LEU A 89 14.33 3.79 3.08
C LEU A 89 15.16 3.11 1.97
N SER A 90 15.73 3.86 1.03
CA SER A 90 16.59 3.34 -0.03
C SER A 90 18.08 3.37 0.33
N ASP A 91 18.44 4.00 1.46
CA ASP A 91 19.83 4.11 1.91
C ASP A 91 20.45 2.73 2.16
N ASN A 92 21.37 2.36 1.29
CA ASN A 92 22.06 1.08 1.32
C ASN A 92 22.91 0.91 2.59
N ASP A 93 23.59 1.96 3.02
CA ASP A 93 24.52 1.89 4.14
C ASP A 93 23.73 1.70 5.45
N ALA A 94 22.63 2.43 5.61
CA ALA A 94 21.72 2.29 6.75
C ALA A 94 21.11 0.87 6.83
N ARG A 95 20.84 0.23 5.69
CA ARG A 95 20.20 -1.09 5.60
C ARG A 95 21.17 -2.27 5.67
N SER A 96 22.46 -2.03 5.47
CA SER A 96 23.49 -3.05 5.35
C SER A 96 23.58 -4.00 6.56
N VAL A 97 23.32 -3.51 7.77
CA VAL A 97 23.38 -4.31 9.02
C VAL A 97 22.33 -5.43 9.02
N ALA A 98 21.16 -5.21 8.42
CA ALA A 98 20.08 -6.18 8.39
C ALA A 98 20.06 -7.02 7.11
N PHE A 99 20.36 -6.40 5.96
CA PHE A 99 20.12 -7.02 4.64
C PHE A 99 21.40 -7.26 3.82
N GLY A 100 22.57 -6.84 4.31
CA GLY A 100 23.81 -6.81 3.54
C GLY A 100 23.88 -5.62 2.59
N ALA A 101 25.08 -5.33 2.07
CA ALA A 101 25.27 -4.27 1.08
C ALA A 101 24.74 -4.70 -0.30
N ASN A 102 24.11 -3.76 -1.01
CA ASN A 102 23.48 -3.91 -2.32
C ASN A 102 22.47 -5.05 -2.37
N SER A 103 21.64 -5.16 -1.32
CA SER A 103 20.63 -6.20 -1.23
C SER A 103 19.57 -6.08 -2.33
N VAL A 104 19.11 -7.22 -2.86
CA VAL A 104 17.99 -7.29 -3.83
C VAL A 104 16.63 -7.04 -3.18
N LEU A 105 16.58 -6.97 -1.84
CA LEU A 105 15.37 -6.66 -1.09
C LEU A 105 15.09 -5.15 -1.02
N ASN A 106 15.47 -4.39 -2.06
CA ASN A 106 15.31 -2.94 -2.13
C ASN A 106 13.89 -2.52 -2.48
#